data_AF-A0A1S3QJ47-F1
#
_entry.id   AF-A0A1S3QJ47-F1
#
_cell.length_a   1.000
_cell.length_b   1.000
_cell.length_c   1.000
_cell.angle_alpha   90.00
_cell.angle_beta   90.00
_cell.angle_gamma   90.00
#
_symmetry.space_group_name_H-M   'P 1'
#
loop_
_entity.id
_entity.type
_entity.pdbx_description
1 polymer ?
#
loop_
_entity_poly.entity_id
_entity_poly.type
_entity_poly.pdbx_seq_one_letter_code
_entity_poly.pdbx_strand_id
1 'polypeptide(L)'
;LSVSCRSLDGRLQVSHRKGLPHVIYCRLWRWPDLQSHHELRAVELCEYAFHTKKDEVCVNPYHYQRVETPVLPPVLVPRHTDIPSEFPPLDDYSHSIPENTNFPAGIEPQSNYIPETPPPGYLSEDGETSDHLMNHSMDTSSPNLSPNPVSPTHSNLGKR
;
A
#
# COMPACT_ATOMS: atom_id res chain seq x y z
N LEU A 1 4.10 13.02 21.72
CA LEU A 1 4.43 12.49 20.37
C LEU A 1 4.10 11.00 20.22
N SER A 2 3.29 10.41 21.11
CA SER A 2 2.98 8.97 21.10
C SER A 2 1.65 8.64 20.42
N VAL A 3 0.93 9.66 19.93
CA VAL A 3 -0.35 9.56 19.22
C VAL A 3 -0.29 10.35 17.91
N SER A 4 -1.10 9.95 16.93
CA SER A 4 -1.21 10.54 15.59
C SER A 4 -2.69 10.65 15.22
N CYS A 5 -3.08 11.72 14.52
CA CYS A 5 -4.45 11.92 14.05
C CYS A 5 -4.89 10.79 13.13
N ARG A 6 -6.11 10.27 13.32
CA ARG A 6 -6.68 9.21 12.51
C ARG A 6 -7.28 9.78 11.23
N SER A 7 -6.83 9.31 10.07
CA SER A 7 -7.53 9.56 8.81
C SER A 7 -8.83 8.75 8.75
N LEU A 8 -9.72 9.10 7.80
CA LEU A 8 -10.99 8.38 7.60
C LEU A 8 -10.80 6.87 7.38
N ASP A 9 -9.77 6.50 6.62
CA ASP A 9 -9.41 5.11 6.33
C ASP A 9 -8.38 4.52 7.32
N GLY A 10 -7.92 5.31 8.30
CA GLY A 10 -6.92 4.92 9.30
C GLY A 10 -5.49 4.76 8.76
N ARG A 11 -5.19 5.22 7.53
CA ARG A 11 -3.88 5.12 6.87
C ARG A 11 -3.16 6.46 6.84
N LEU A 12 -1.86 6.41 7.07
CA LEU A 12 -0.93 7.52 6.88
C LEU A 12 -0.26 7.42 5.51
N GLN A 13 -0.23 8.53 4.77
CA GLN A 13 0.48 8.65 3.51
C GLN A 13 1.79 9.41 3.70
N VAL A 14 2.93 8.81 3.32
CA VAL A 14 4.25 9.44 3.35
C VAL A 14 4.93 9.15 2.02
N SER A 15 5.30 10.21 1.28
CA SER A 15 5.97 10.14 -0.03
C SER A 15 5.38 9.06 -0.96
N HIS A 16 4.11 9.25 -1.35
CA HIS A 16 3.35 8.35 -2.23
C HIS A 16 3.09 6.93 -1.72
N ARG A 17 3.56 6.55 -0.53
CA ARG A 17 3.28 5.25 0.09
C ARG A 17 2.22 5.39 1.18
N LYS A 18 1.24 4.48 1.20
CA LYS A 18 0.18 4.43 2.22
C LYS A 18 0.39 3.23 3.13
N GLY A 19 0.22 3.43 4.43
CA GLY A 19 0.31 2.36 5.42
C GLY A 19 -0.36 2.74 6.73
N LEU A 20 -0.55 1.77 7.63
CA LEU A 20 -1.11 2.04 8.95
C LEU A 20 -0.05 2.71 9.83
N PRO A 21 -0.36 3.82 10.52
CA PRO A 21 0.65 4.61 11.25
C PRO A 21 1.37 3.78 12.31
N HIS A 22 0.62 3.05 13.16
CA HIS A 22 1.23 2.19 14.19
C HIS A 22 2.16 1.11 13.60
N VAL A 23 1.83 0.53 12.43
CA VAL A 23 2.68 -0.44 11.73
C VAL A 23 3.96 0.22 11.23
N ILE A 24 3.86 1.41 10.60
CA ILE A 24 5.01 2.15 10.08
C ILE A 24 6.01 2.42 11.21
N TYR A 25 5.55 2.99 12.33
CA TYR A 25 6.43 3.31 13.46
C TYR A 25 6.99 2.06 14.17
N CYS A 26 6.18 1.01 14.34
CA CYS A 26 6.68 -0.27 14.89
C CYS A 26 7.76 -0.89 14.00
N ARG A 27 7.58 -0.84 12.68
CA ARG A 27 8.56 -1.35 11.71
C ARG A 27 9.87 -0.57 11.76
N LEU A 28 9.80 0.76 11.88
CA LEU A 28 10.98 1.61 11.93
C LEU A 28 11.84 1.37 13.18
N TRP A 29 11.23 1.12 14.34
CA TRP A 29 11.94 1.18 15.64
C TRP A 29 12.09 -0.14 16.37
N ARG A 30 11.30 -1.19 16.05
CA ARG A 30 11.36 -2.47 16.78
C ARG A 30 11.51 -3.68 15.88
N TRP A 31 10.69 -3.78 14.83
CA TRP A 31 10.59 -4.98 14.01
C TRP A 31 10.70 -4.64 12.51
N PRO A 32 11.91 -4.51 11.96
CA PRO A 32 12.11 -4.12 10.56
C PRO A 32 11.50 -5.14 9.57
N ASP A 33 11.34 -6.39 9.99
CA ASP A 33 10.77 -7.51 9.25
C ASP A 33 9.25 -7.65 9.43
N LEU A 34 8.59 -6.75 10.18
CA LEU A 34 7.14 -6.78 10.39
C LEU A 34 6.40 -6.69 9.04
N GLN A 35 5.60 -7.68 8.68
CA GLN A 35 4.94 -7.73 7.38
C GLN A 35 3.57 -7.04 7.43
N SER A 36 2.78 -7.36 8.46
CA SER A 36 1.38 -6.93 8.57
C SER A 36 1.00 -6.46 9.97
N HIS A 37 -0.09 -5.70 10.05
CA HIS A 37 -0.69 -5.30 11.33
C HIS A 37 -1.23 -6.48 12.15
N HIS A 38 -1.53 -7.62 11.52
CA HIS A 38 -1.99 -8.82 12.21
C HIS A 38 -0.93 -9.41 13.16
N GLU A 39 0.34 -9.09 12.93
CA GLU A 39 1.44 -9.45 13.82
C GLU A 39 1.56 -8.52 15.02
N LEU A 40 0.74 -7.46 15.12
CA LEU A 40 0.77 -6.52 16.24
C LEU A 40 -0.50 -6.62 17.07
N ARG A 41 -0.32 -6.69 18.39
CA ARG A 41 -1.39 -6.55 19.37
C ARG A 41 -1.08 -5.40 20.31
N ALA A 42 -2.01 -4.49 20.53
CA ALA A 42 -1.83 -3.43 21.52
C ALA A 42 -1.86 -4.01 22.94
N VAL A 43 -1.07 -3.43 23.85
CA VAL A 43 -1.19 -3.72 25.29
C VAL A 43 -2.52 -3.22 25.82
N GLU A 44 -3.09 -3.91 26.80
CA GLU A 44 -4.45 -3.64 27.31
C GLU A 44 -4.61 -2.23 27.91
N LEU A 45 -3.52 -1.67 28.44
CA LEU A 45 -3.49 -0.33 29.02
C LEU A 45 -3.39 0.79 27.96
N CYS A 46 -3.32 0.45 26.67
CA CYS A 46 -3.20 1.45 25.61
C CYS A 46 -4.56 2.09 25.31
N GLU A 47 -4.78 3.29 25.86
CA GLU A 47 -6.02 4.05 25.68
C GLU A 47 -6.35 4.39 24.21
N TYR A 48 -5.32 4.58 23.38
CA TYR A 48 -5.42 5.00 21.99
C TYR A 48 -5.03 3.87 21.01
N ALA A 49 -5.17 2.61 21.40
CA ALA A 49 -4.84 1.48 20.53
C ALA A 49 -5.60 1.56 19.19
N PHE A 50 -4.99 1.09 18.09
CA PHE A 50 -5.59 1.21 16.75
C PHE A 50 -7.03 0.67 16.63
N HIS A 51 -7.37 -0.40 17.38
CA HIS A 51 -8.69 -1.02 17.35
C HIS A 51 -9.77 -0.26 18.14
N THR A 52 -9.42 0.74 18.98
CA THR A 52 -10.42 1.51 19.75
C THR A 52 -11.15 2.55 18.90
N LYS A 53 -10.70 2.78 17.65
CA LYS A 53 -11.36 3.67 16.67
C LYS A 53 -11.60 5.10 17.17
N LYS A 54 -10.74 5.62 18.06
CA LYS A 54 -10.74 7.03 18.49
C LYS A 54 -10.21 7.96 17.38
N ASP A 55 -10.36 9.27 17.57
CA ASP A 55 -9.84 10.30 16.64
C ASP A 55 -8.31 10.31 16.55
N GLU A 56 -7.64 9.76 17.58
CA GLU A 56 -6.20 9.61 17.64
C GLU A 56 -5.80 8.14 17.78
N VAL A 57 -4.66 7.79 17.18
CA VAL A 57 -4.09 6.45 17.19
C VAL A 57 -2.72 6.48 17.85
N CYS A 58 -2.49 5.60 18.81
CA CYS A 58 -1.19 5.39 19.43
C CYS A 58 -0.20 4.82 18.41
N VAL A 59 0.94 5.47 18.28
CA VAL A 59 2.04 5.05 17.40
C VAL A 59 3.29 4.65 18.17
N ASN A 60 3.27 4.73 19.50
CA ASN A 60 4.38 4.29 20.34
C ASN A 60 4.65 2.78 20.12
N PRO A 61 5.82 2.38 19.59
CA PRO A 61 6.11 0.98 19.32
C PRO A 61 6.04 0.09 20.56
N TYR A 62 6.31 0.63 21.74
CA TYR A 62 6.31 -0.11 23.01
C TYR A 62 4.90 -0.38 23.57
N HIS A 63 3.86 0.24 23.01
CA HIS A 63 2.47 -0.08 23.33
C HIS A 63 1.91 -1.22 22.48
N TYR A 64 2.73 -1.80 21.59
CA TYR A 64 2.35 -2.97 20.81
C TYR A 64 3.29 -4.13 21.14
N GLN A 65 2.77 -5.34 21.07
CA GLN A 65 3.50 -6.59 21.22
C GLN A 65 3.39 -7.36 19.90
N ARG A 66 4.51 -7.95 19.46
CA ARG A 66 4.47 -8.84 18.30
C ARG A 66 3.83 -10.16 18.69
N VAL A 67 2.89 -10.62 17.89
CA VAL A 67 2.17 -11.89 18.02
C VAL A 67 2.32 -12.69 16.74
N GLU A 68 2.26 -14.02 16.84
CA GLU A 68 2.27 -14.89 15.67
C GLU A 68 0.88 -14.88 15.02
N THR A 69 0.84 -14.70 13.70
CA THR A 69 -0.41 -14.81 12.95
C THR A 69 -0.84 -16.27 12.87
N PRO A 70 -2.09 -16.61 13.24
CA PRO A 70 -2.54 -17.99 13.18
C PRO A 70 -2.43 -18.50 11.74
N VAL A 71 -1.77 -19.64 11.56
CA VAL A 71 -1.75 -20.34 10.28
C VAL A 71 -3.15 -20.87 9.98
N LEU A 72 -3.75 -20.37 8.89
CA LEU A 72 -5.02 -20.89 8.41
C LEU A 72 -4.80 -22.28 7.81
N PRO A 73 -5.67 -23.26 8.11
CA PRO A 73 -5.59 -24.56 7.47
C PRO A 73 -5.78 -24.43 5.94
N PRO A 74 -5.17 -25.31 5.14
CA PRO A 74 -5.35 -25.28 3.69
C PRO A 74 -6.81 -25.38 3.30
N VAL A 75 -7.31 -24.44 2.48
CA VAL A 75 -8.65 -24.52 1.91
C VAL A 75 -8.61 -25.59 0.82
N LEU A 76 -9.19 -26.76 1.12
CA LEU A 76 -9.46 -27.78 0.13
C LEU A 76 -10.63 -27.30 -0.73
N VAL A 77 -10.33 -26.67 -1.87
CA VAL A 77 -11.31 -26.46 -2.93
C VAL A 77 -11.53 -27.81 -3.62
N PRO A 78 -12.74 -28.38 -3.61
CA PRO A 78 -13.05 -29.57 -4.39
C PRO A 78 -12.82 -29.23 -5.87
N ARG A 79 -11.79 -29.81 -6.48
CA ARG A 79 -11.58 -29.78 -7.94
C ARG A 79 -12.46 -30.83 -8.59
N HIS A 80 -13.79 -30.73 -8.43
CA HIS A 80 -14.69 -31.60 -9.19
C HIS A 80 -14.75 -31.08 -10.62
N THR A 81 -13.98 -31.71 -11.51
CA THR A 81 -14.24 -31.75 -12.96
C THR A 81 -15.35 -32.75 -13.30
N ASP A 82 -16.38 -32.85 -12.46
CA ASP A 82 -17.61 -33.56 -12.79
C ASP A 82 -18.69 -32.51 -13.00
N ILE A 83 -18.57 -31.76 -14.10
CA ILE A 83 -19.67 -30.98 -14.63
C ILE A 83 -20.72 -32.00 -15.05
N PRO A 84 -21.92 -32.07 -14.44
CA PRO A 84 -22.99 -32.85 -15.01
C PRO A 84 -23.23 -32.28 -16.41
N SER A 85 -23.04 -33.10 -17.44
CA SER A 85 -23.21 -32.68 -18.84
C SER A 85 -24.67 -32.36 -19.19
N GLU A 86 -25.56 -32.46 -18.21
CA GLU A 86 -27.00 -32.30 -18.34
C GLU A 86 -27.47 -31.37 -17.22
N PHE A 87 -27.71 -30.11 -17.59
CA PHE A 87 -28.46 -29.19 -16.74
C PHE A 87 -29.86 -29.77 -16.55
N PRO A 88 -30.44 -29.72 -15.33
CA PRO A 88 -31.86 -30.02 -15.18
C PRO A 88 -32.65 -29.10 -16.13
N PRO A 89 -33.71 -29.60 -16.79
CA PRO A 89 -34.53 -28.78 -17.67
C PRO A 89 -35.02 -27.59 -16.87
N LEU A 90 -34.65 -26.38 -17.30
CA LEU A 90 -35.20 -25.16 -16.74
C LEU A 90 -36.67 -25.11 -17.18
N ASP A 91 -37.58 -25.16 -16.21
CA ASP A 91 -38.98 -24.85 -16.47
C ASP A 91 -39.05 -23.49 -17.16
N ASP A 92 -39.81 -23.42 -18.26
CA ASP A 92 -39.95 -22.22 -19.07
C ASP A 92 -40.59 -21.10 -18.23
N TYR A 93 -39.74 -20.29 -17.61
CA TYR A 93 -40.13 -19.17 -16.74
C TYR A 93 -40.48 -17.93 -17.57
N SER A 94 -40.75 -18.09 -18.87
CA SER A 94 -41.19 -17.03 -19.77
C SER A 94 -42.50 -16.36 -19.33
N HIS A 95 -43.27 -16.99 -18.43
CA HIS A 95 -44.52 -16.44 -17.91
C HIS A 95 -44.38 -15.58 -16.64
N SER A 96 -43.19 -15.47 -16.06
CA SER A 96 -42.97 -14.66 -14.85
C SER A 96 -42.47 -13.24 -15.13
N ILE A 97 -42.13 -12.93 -16.38
CA ILE A 97 -41.53 -11.65 -16.73
C ILE A 97 -42.66 -10.64 -16.85
N PRO A 98 -42.75 -9.62 -15.97
CA PRO A 98 -43.74 -8.58 -16.11
C PRO A 98 -43.52 -7.80 -17.42
N GLU A 99 -44.61 -7.48 -18.11
CA GLU A 99 -44.64 -6.86 -19.45
C GLU A 99 -44.01 -5.45 -19.54
N ASN A 100 -43.38 -4.96 -18.46
CA ASN A 100 -42.71 -3.66 -18.38
C ASN A 100 -41.18 -3.74 -18.49
N THR A 101 -40.59 -4.94 -18.61
CA THR A 101 -39.14 -5.06 -18.85
C THR A 101 -38.83 -4.83 -20.33
N ASN A 102 -38.54 -3.57 -20.68
CA ASN A 102 -37.96 -3.22 -21.98
C ASN A 102 -36.46 -3.55 -21.97
N PHE A 103 -36.09 -4.74 -22.44
CA PHE A 103 -34.71 -5.00 -22.89
C PHE A 103 -34.58 -4.55 -24.35
N PRO A 104 -33.53 -3.81 -24.75
CA PRO A 104 -33.31 -3.49 -26.14
C PRO A 104 -33.04 -4.78 -26.92
N ALA A 105 -34.05 -5.27 -27.64
CA ALA A 105 -33.95 -6.46 -28.49
C ALA A 105 -33.11 -6.13 -29.72
N GLY A 106 -31.89 -6.69 -29.77
CA GLY A 106 -31.02 -6.52 -30.93
C GLY A 106 -29.62 -7.06 -30.72
N ILE A 107 -29.47 -8.37 -30.56
CA ILE A 107 -28.26 -9.11 -30.96
C ILE A 107 -28.64 -10.58 -31.17
N GLU A 108 -28.77 -10.98 -32.44
CA GLU A 108 -28.78 -12.38 -32.85
C GLU A 108 -27.45 -13.07 -32.49
N PRO A 109 -27.44 -14.41 -32.27
CA PRO A 109 -26.21 -15.15 -32.02
C PRO A 109 -25.53 -15.46 -33.36
N GLN A 110 -24.88 -14.47 -33.97
CA GLN A 110 -23.98 -14.70 -35.09
C GLN A 110 -22.54 -14.42 -34.67
N SER A 111 -21.76 -15.51 -34.59
CA SER A 111 -20.31 -15.57 -34.78
C SER A 111 -19.43 -14.56 -34.05
N ASN A 112 -18.63 -15.07 -33.09
CA ASN A 112 -17.31 -14.58 -32.65
C ASN A 112 -16.76 -13.31 -33.35
N TYR A 113 -17.23 -12.13 -32.98
CA TYR A 113 -16.52 -10.88 -33.22
C TYR A 113 -16.70 -9.96 -32.01
N ILE A 114 -15.70 -9.96 -31.15
CA ILE A 114 -15.50 -8.96 -30.10
C ILE A 114 -15.24 -7.63 -30.83
N PRO A 115 -15.99 -6.54 -30.61
CA PRO A 115 -15.52 -5.23 -31.02
C PRO A 115 -14.32 -4.89 -30.15
N GLU A 116 -13.15 -4.83 -30.77
CA GLU A 116 -11.89 -4.39 -30.17
C GLU A 116 -12.15 -3.14 -29.31
N THR A 117 -12.18 -3.33 -28.00
CA THR A 117 -12.00 -2.21 -27.07
C THR A 117 -10.56 -1.76 -27.27
N PRO A 118 -10.29 -0.48 -27.61
CA PRO A 118 -8.92 -0.05 -27.74
C PRO A 118 -8.23 -0.32 -26.40
N PRO A 119 -7.02 -0.91 -26.42
CA PRO A 119 -6.30 -1.20 -25.19
C PRO A 119 -6.11 0.12 -24.41
N PRO A 120 -6.05 0.07 -23.07
CA PRO A 120 -5.73 1.24 -22.26
C PRO A 120 -4.45 1.85 -22.84
N GLY A 121 -4.52 3.12 -23.25
CA GLY A 121 -3.40 3.82 -23.87
C GLY A 121 -2.17 3.70 -22.97
N TYR A 122 -1.27 2.80 -23.34
CA TYR A 122 0.09 2.80 -22.82
C TYR A 122 0.70 4.07 -23.40
N LEU A 123 1.01 5.05 -22.55
CA LEU A 123 1.90 6.12 -22.97
C LEU A 123 3.21 5.44 -23.38
N SER A 124 3.48 5.40 -24.69
CA SER A 124 4.81 5.10 -25.20
C SER A 124 5.70 6.29 -24.80
N GLU A 125 6.56 6.10 -23.81
CA GLU A 125 7.67 7.03 -23.58
C GLU A 125 8.76 6.71 -24.60
N ASP A 126 8.51 7.09 -25.85
CA ASP A 126 9.48 7.03 -26.93
C ASP A 126 10.23 8.37 -26.96
N GLY A 127 11.27 8.45 -26.14
CA GLY A 127 12.25 9.53 -26.15
C GLY A 127 13.65 8.93 -26.18
N GLU A 128 13.98 8.18 -27.24
CA GLU A 128 15.30 7.59 -27.44
C GLU A 128 16.33 8.65 -27.87
N THR A 129 17.45 8.64 -27.13
CA THR A 129 18.83 8.91 -27.56
C THR A 129 19.15 10.21 -28.30
N SER A 130 19.92 11.07 -27.63
CA SER A 130 21.08 11.68 -28.28
C SER A 130 22.21 11.85 -27.27
N ASP A 131 23.13 10.90 -27.32
CA ASP A 131 24.52 11.06 -26.93
C ASP A 131 25.13 12.26 -27.67
N HIS A 132 25.47 13.31 -26.94
CA HIS A 132 26.52 14.24 -27.36
C HIS A 132 27.70 14.14 -26.39
N LEU A 133 28.50 13.11 -26.66
CA LEU A 133 29.92 13.11 -26.37
C LEU A 133 30.57 14.21 -27.24
N MET A 134 30.98 15.32 -26.65
CA MET A 134 32.21 16.02 -27.07
C MET A 134 33.04 16.41 -25.85
N ASN A 135 34.04 15.58 -25.67
CA ASN A 135 35.25 15.73 -24.88
C ASN A 135 36.10 16.88 -25.42
N HIS A 136 36.45 17.89 -24.61
CA HIS A 136 37.67 18.73 -24.64
C HIS A 136 37.55 19.63 -23.39
N SER A 137 38.50 19.85 -22.49
CA SER A 137 39.93 19.59 -22.41
C SER A 137 40.36 19.89 -20.96
N MET A 138 41.42 19.23 -20.52
CA MET A 138 42.13 19.47 -19.26
C MET A 138 42.46 20.96 -19.07
N ASP A 139 42.26 21.54 -17.88
CA ASP A 139 43.35 22.23 -17.20
C ASP A 139 43.10 22.40 -15.69
N THR A 140 44.21 22.62 -15.02
CA THR A 140 44.54 22.44 -13.62
C THR A 140 44.02 23.57 -12.72
N SER A 141 43.65 23.25 -11.47
CA SER A 141 44.01 23.99 -10.23
C SER A 141 43.08 23.65 -9.05
N SER A 142 43.60 22.90 -8.08
CA SER A 142 43.14 22.95 -6.68
C SER A 142 43.88 24.08 -5.95
N PRO A 143 43.31 24.67 -4.89
CA PRO A 143 43.68 24.16 -3.56
C PRO A 143 42.53 24.11 -2.53
N ASN A 144 42.43 22.94 -1.88
CA ASN A 144 42.37 22.71 -0.43
C ASN A 144 41.76 23.79 0.50
N LEU A 145 40.59 23.51 1.09
CA LEU A 145 40.18 24.03 2.39
C LEU A 145 39.41 22.95 3.17
N SER A 146 40.01 22.49 4.27
CA SER A 146 39.44 21.58 5.26
C SER A 146 38.70 22.35 6.37
N PRO A 147 37.62 21.83 6.99
CA PRO A 147 36.88 22.52 8.06
C PRO A 147 37.36 22.13 9.47
N ASN A 148 37.69 23.13 10.30
CA ASN A 148 37.92 22.95 11.75
C ASN A 148 36.65 23.28 12.57
N PRO A 149 36.24 22.44 13.54
CA PRO A 149 35.28 22.80 14.58
C PRO A 149 36.00 23.16 15.88
N VAL A 150 35.63 24.28 16.53
CA VAL A 150 36.06 24.60 17.89
C VAL A 150 34.85 24.82 18.80
N SER A 151 34.76 23.98 19.84
CA SER A 151 33.82 24.10 20.97
C SER A 151 34.40 25.05 22.03
N PRO A 152 33.59 25.68 22.89
CA PRO A 152 34.08 26.25 24.15
C PRO A 152 33.61 25.44 25.37
N THR A 153 34.57 25.00 26.19
CA THR A 153 34.38 24.49 27.54
C THR A 153 34.50 25.61 28.59
N HIS A 154 33.75 25.42 29.67
CA HIS A 154 33.55 26.22 30.87
C HIS A 154 34.82 26.43 31.74
N SER A 155 35.03 27.63 32.34
CA SER A 155 35.32 27.81 33.79
C SER A 155 35.71 29.25 34.21
N ASN A 156 34.88 29.82 35.11
CA ASN A 156 35.15 30.61 36.32
C ASN A 156 36.18 31.78 36.40
N LEU A 157 35.69 32.88 37.01
CA LEU A 157 36.24 33.63 38.16
C LEU A 157 36.50 35.13 37.96
N GLY A 158 35.65 35.96 38.58
CA GLY A 158 36.09 37.00 39.53
C GLY A 158 36.10 38.48 39.10
N LYS A 159 35.35 39.29 39.88
CA LYS A 159 35.66 40.67 40.33
C LYS A 159 35.86 41.73 39.23
N ARG A 160 35.03 42.78 39.12
CA ARG A 160 34.65 43.82 40.10
C ARG A 160 33.42 44.56 39.58
#